data_AF-B6VBC9-F1
#
_entry.id   AF-B6VBC9-F1
#
_cell.length_a   1.000
_cell.length_b   1.000
_cell.length_c   1.000
_cell.angle_alpha   90.00
_cell.angle_beta   90.00
_cell.angle_gamma   90.00
#
_symmetry.space_group_name_H-M   'P 1'
#
loop_
_entity.id
_entity.type
_entity.pdbx_description
1 polymer ?
#
loop_
_entity_poly.entity_id
_entity_poly.type
_entity_poly.pdbx_seq_one_letter_code
_entity_poly.pdbx_strand_id
1 'polypeptide(L)'
;MGKNNQFYAVARGREVGIYRSWNECKKQVDGFQNPRFKKFDTEAAARKFVAKNMSVGGEKPAEASTSANTSAANVFHASRKRKHRGSAERDSQPKKVKEDVEEKEDPEFADAPVVFTDGACSSNGGKKAKAGWGVFWGDDNEDNEYGPVYGAATNNRGEYIAVEKALEKVNISKQNFVFY
;
A
#
# COMPACT_ATOMS: atom_id res chain seq x y z
N MET A 1 -14.92 -36.09 -24.52
CA MET A 1 -13.72 -35.90 -23.68
C MET A 1 -13.82 -34.53 -23.02
N GLY A 2 -14.17 -34.47 -21.73
CA GLY A 2 -14.29 -33.21 -21.01
C GLY A 2 -12.91 -32.63 -20.73
N LYS A 3 -12.61 -31.43 -21.25
CA LYS A 3 -11.40 -30.70 -20.88
C LYS A 3 -11.59 -30.25 -19.43
N ASN A 4 -10.73 -30.72 -18.53
CA ASN A 4 -10.65 -30.22 -17.16
C ASN A 4 -10.18 -28.76 -17.20
N ASN A 5 -11.11 -27.81 -17.27
CA ASN A 5 -10.83 -26.38 -17.21
C ASN A 5 -10.48 -25.98 -15.77
N GLN A 6 -9.28 -26.34 -15.33
CA GLN A 6 -8.74 -25.91 -14.06
C GLN A 6 -8.07 -24.55 -14.21
N PHE A 7 -8.48 -23.60 -13.37
CA PHE A 7 -7.93 -22.27 -13.29
C PHE A 7 -7.06 -22.16 -12.04
N TYR A 8 -5.82 -21.73 -12.20
CA TYR A 8 -4.86 -21.55 -11.12
C TYR A 8 -4.72 -20.07 -10.83
N ALA A 9 -5.24 -19.63 -9.69
CA ALA A 9 -5.17 -18.24 -9.27
C ALA A 9 -3.94 -18.03 -8.39
N VAL A 10 -3.05 -17.12 -8.79
CA VAL A 10 -1.93 -16.64 -7.98
C VAL A 10 -2.32 -15.27 -7.45
N ALA A 11 -2.45 -15.15 -6.14
CA ALA A 11 -2.71 -13.89 -5.43
C ALA A 11 -1.44 -13.27 -4.83
N ARG A 12 -0.37 -14.08 -4.66
CA ARG A 12 0.96 -13.65 -4.26
C ARG A 12 2.01 -14.57 -4.88
N GLY A 13 2.86 -14.01 -5.72
CA GLY A 13 3.89 -14.70 -6.49
C GLY A 13 4.73 -13.68 -7.28
N ARG A 14 5.61 -14.14 -8.17
CA ARG A 14 6.37 -13.27 -9.08
C ARG A 14 5.44 -12.43 -9.95
N GLU A 15 4.46 -13.09 -10.56
CA GLU A 15 3.39 -12.46 -11.33
C GLU A 15 2.03 -12.94 -10.78
N VAL A 16 1.15 -11.98 -10.48
CA VAL A 16 -0.18 -12.23 -9.91
C VAL A 16 -1.19 -12.30 -11.03
N GLY A 17 -2.06 -13.32 -11.02
CA GLY A 17 -2.97 -13.55 -12.14
C GLY A 17 -3.67 -14.90 -12.09
N ILE A 18 -4.34 -15.26 -13.19
CA ILE A 18 -5.03 -16.53 -13.35
C ILE A 18 -4.43 -17.26 -14.53
N TYR A 19 -3.97 -18.48 -14.29
CA TYR A 19 -3.31 -19.34 -15.26
C TYR A 19 -4.20 -20.54 -15.59
N ARG A 20 -4.09 -21.05 -16.81
CA ARG A 20 -4.85 -22.24 -17.26
C ARG A 20 -4.04 -23.53 -17.14
N SER A 21 -2.78 -23.43 -16.72
CA SER A 21 -1.89 -24.57 -16.53
C SER A 21 -1.15 -24.50 -15.20
N TRP A 22 -0.88 -25.67 -14.61
CA TRP A 22 -0.05 -25.76 -13.41
C TRP A 22 1.39 -25.30 -13.66
N ASN A 23 1.94 -25.57 -14.85
CA ASN A 23 3.32 -25.22 -15.17
C ASN A 23 3.53 -23.69 -15.16
N GLU A 24 2.59 -22.92 -15.70
CA GLU A 24 2.62 -21.45 -15.64
C GLU A 24 2.45 -20.94 -14.20
N CYS A 25 1.50 -21.48 -13.44
CA CYS A 25 1.32 -21.12 -12.03
C CYS A 25 2.58 -21.42 -11.22
N LYS A 26 3.20 -22.58 -11.43
CA LYS A 26 4.41 -23.03 -10.72
C LYS A 26 5.56 -22.05 -10.93
N LYS A 27 5.78 -21.58 -12.16
CA LYS A 27 6.80 -20.56 -12.45
C LYS A 27 6.62 -19.28 -11.63
N GLN A 28 5.42 -18.97 -11.14
CA GLN A 28 5.19 -17.77 -10.33
C GLN A 28 5.36 -17.97 -8.83
N VAL A 29 5.21 -19.20 -8.34
CA VAL A 29 5.16 -19.50 -6.90
C VAL A 29 6.37 -20.30 -6.41
N ASP A 30 7.03 -21.03 -7.31
CA ASP A 30 8.15 -21.92 -6.96
C ASP A 30 9.39 -21.11 -6.54
N GLY A 31 9.85 -21.33 -5.32
CA GLY A 31 10.91 -20.55 -4.67
C GLY A 31 10.53 -19.11 -4.29
N PHE A 32 9.25 -18.71 -4.42
CA PHE A 32 8.79 -17.38 -4.00
C PHE A 32 8.46 -17.39 -2.49
N GLN A 33 8.81 -16.33 -1.75
CA GLN A 33 8.57 -16.27 -0.31
C GLN A 33 7.08 -16.08 0.01
N ASN A 34 6.51 -17.03 0.75
CA ASN A 34 5.09 -17.05 1.17
C ASN A 34 4.10 -16.88 -0.01
N PRO A 35 4.12 -17.77 -1.02
CA PRO A 35 3.24 -17.65 -2.16
C PRO A 35 1.80 -17.95 -1.75
N ARG A 36 0.83 -17.26 -2.35
CA ARG A 36 -0.61 -17.51 -2.15
C ARG A 36 -1.23 -17.84 -3.49
N PHE A 37 -1.62 -19.09 -3.66
CA PHE A 37 -2.26 -19.57 -4.88
C PHE A 37 -3.32 -20.63 -4.55
N LYS A 38 -4.31 -20.79 -5.44
CA LYS A 38 -5.35 -21.82 -5.31
C LYS A 38 -5.92 -22.21 -6.68
N LYS A 39 -6.29 -23.49 -6.85
CA LYS A 39 -6.97 -24.00 -8.04
C LYS A 39 -8.49 -23.88 -7.91
N PHE A 40 -9.16 -23.59 -9.03
CA PHE A 40 -10.61 -23.41 -9.14
C PHE A 40 -11.13 -24.06 -10.43
N ASP A 41 -12.40 -24.46 -10.40
CA ASP A 41 -13.07 -25.03 -11.58
C ASP A 41 -13.68 -23.95 -12.49
N THR A 42 -13.73 -22.69 -12.02
CA THR A 42 -14.26 -21.55 -12.77
C THR A 42 -13.34 -20.34 -12.69
N GLU A 43 -13.24 -19.61 -13.80
CA GLU A 43 -12.45 -18.38 -13.88
C GLU A 43 -13.00 -17.30 -12.93
N ALA A 44 -14.32 -17.20 -12.77
CA ALA A 44 -14.95 -16.24 -11.87
C ALA A 44 -14.53 -16.47 -10.41
N ALA A 45 -14.45 -17.73 -9.95
CA ALA A 45 -13.98 -18.04 -8.60
C ALA A 45 -12.49 -17.72 -8.43
N ALA A 46 -11.67 -17.99 -9.45
CA ALA A 46 -10.26 -17.62 -9.49
C ALA A 46 -10.05 -16.10 -9.40
N ARG A 47 -10.81 -15.30 -10.17
CA ARG A 47 -10.78 -13.82 -10.13
C ARG A 47 -11.12 -13.30 -8.73
N LYS A 48 -12.19 -13.83 -8.11
CA LYS A 48 -12.58 -13.46 -6.74
C LYS A 48 -11.48 -13.79 -5.73
N PHE A 49 -10.80 -14.92 -5.89
CA PHE A 49 -9.68 -15.28 -5.02
C PHE A 49 -8.51 -14.30 -5.15
N VAL A 50 -8.09 -13.96 -6.38
CA VAL A 50 -7.02 -12.97 -6.58
C VAL A 50 -7.40 -11.63 -5.97
N ALA A 51 -8.58 -11.11 -6.29
CA ALA A 51 -9.06 -9.83 -5.75
C ALA A 51 -9.12 -9.80 -4.22
N LYS A 52 -9.58 -10.89 -3.59
CA LYS A 52 -9.66 -11.01 -2.13
C LYS A 52 -8.29 -11.13 -1.45
N ASN A 53 -7.29 -11.69 -2.13
CA ASN A 53 -6.00 -12.05 -1.55
C ASN A 53 -4.83 -11.17 -2.07
N MET A 54 -5.11 -10.17 -2.91
CA MET A 54 -4.18 -9.17 -3.50
C MET A 54 -3.63 -8.14 -2.48
N SER A 55 -3.65 -8.44 -1.19
CA SER A 55 -3.18 -7.52 -0.14
C SER A 55 -1.67 -7.68 0.08
N VAL A 56 -0.92 -6.62 -0.26
CA VAL A 56 0.52 -6.49 0.01
C VAL A 56 0.74 -6.32 1.51
N GLY A 57 1.60 -7.16 2.10
CA GLY A 57 2.23 -6.89 3.40
C GLY A 57 1.45 -7.33 4.65
N GLY A 58 1.71 -8.57 5.07
CA GLY A 58 1.76 -9.00 6.48
C GLY A 58 0.57 -8.72 7.39
N GLU A 59 -0.33 -9.71 7.52
CA GLU A 59 -0.71 -10.32 8.81
C GLU A 59 -1.69 -11.48 8.57
N LYS A 60 -1.44 -12.59 9.26
CA LYS A 60 -2.18 -13.86 9.18
C LYS A 60 -3.66 -13.68 9.59
N PRO A 61 -4.56 -14.47 9.01
CA PRO A 61 -5.59 -15.14 9.77
C PRO A 61 -5.24 -16.64 9.87
N ALA A 62 -4.97 -17.09 11.10
CA ALA A 62 -5.32 -18.44 11.53
C ALA A 62 -6.86 -18.58 11.40
N GLU A 63 -7.52 -19.68 11.06
CA GLU A 63 -7.36 -21.13 11.26
C GLU A 63 -8.13 -21.83 10.09
N ALA A 64 -7.96 -23.11 9.73
CA ALA A 64 -8.07 -24.29 10.58
C ALA A 64 -7.42 -25.53 9.94
N SER A 65 -6.82 -26.36 10.81
CA SER A 65 -6.85 -27.84 10.82
C SER A 65 -6.17 -28.36 12.09
N THR A 66 -7.01 -28.66 13.10
CA THR A 66 -7.02 -29.87 13.96
C THR A 66 -5.74 -30.42 14.65
N SER A 67 -5.76 -30.34 15.99
CA SER A 67 -5.30 -31.29 17.05
C SER A 67 -3.86 -31.89 17.09
N ALA A 68 -3.09 -31.60 18.15
CA ALA A 68 -2.93 -32.46 19.35
C ALA A 68 -1.64 -32.17 20.18
N ASN A 69 -1.85 -32.02 21.49
CA ASN A 69 -0.96 -31.93 22.68
C ASN A 69 0.53 -32.33 22.61
N THR A 70 1.39 -31.52 23.26
CA THR A 70 2.03 -31.88 24.54
C THR A 70 2.62 -30.66 25.27
N SER A 71 2.49 -30.70 26.59
CA SER A 71 2.82 -29.69 27.61
C SER A 71 4.26 -29.78 28.12
N ALA A 72 4.92 -28.64 28.38
CA ALA A 72 5.69 -28.36 29.62
C ALA A 72 6.43 -26.99 29.60
N ALA A 73 6.13 -26.19 30.63
CA ALA A 73 6.97 -25.28 31.42
C ALA A 73 7.84 -24.14 30.79
N ASN A 74 7.42 -22.90 31.11
CA ASN A 74 8.15 -21.69 31.57
C ASN A 74 9.57 -21.38 31.06
N VAL A 75 9.93 -20.14 30.68
CA VAL A 75 10.21 -18.99 31.59
C VAL A 75 10.33 -17.68 30.77
N PHE A 76 9.56 -16.65 31.14
CA PHE A 76 9.83 -15.18 31.24
C PHE A 76 10.87 -14.51 30.29
N HIS A 77 10.64 -13.40 29.58
CA HIS A 77 10.35 -11.99 29.95
C HIS A 77 10.44 -11.21 28.59
N ALA A 78 9.86 -10.05 28.27
CA ALA A 78 9.21 -8.99 29.01
C ALA A 78 8.29 -8.20 28.05
N SER A 79 7.07 -7.92 28.51
CA SER A 79 6.15 -6.97 27.90
C SER A 79 6.63 -5.54 28.13
N ARG A 80 6.70 -4.70 27.09
CA ARG A 80 6.74 -3.23 27.24
C ARG A 80 5.50 -2.59 26.63
N LYS A 81 4.50 -2.49 27.49
CA LYS A 81 3.26 -1.71 27.40
C LYS A 81 3.61 -0.22 27.40
N ARG A 82 3.34 0.54 26.34
CA ARG A 82 3.37 2.02 26.41
C ARG A 82 1.97 2.54 26.76
N LYS A 83 1.90 3.08 27.97
CA LYS A 83 0.75 3.73 28.61
C LYS A 83 0.72 5.21 28.19
N HIS A 84 -0.46 5.70 27.88
CA HIS A 84 -0.78 7.13 27.75
C HIS A 84 -0.37 7.91 29.02
N ARG A 85 0.27 9.07 28.85
CA ARG A 85 0.19 10.19 29.79
C ARG A 85 0.41 11.50 29.01
N GLY A 86 -0.49 12.46 29.20
CA GLY A 86 -0.49 13.73 28.51
C GLY A 86 0.44 14.81 29.11
N SER A 87 0.50 15.90 28.33
CA SER A 87 0.79 17.31 28.65
C SER A 87 2.03 17.70 29.45
N ALA A 88 2.73 18.71 28.90
CA ALA A 88 3.94 19.42 29.36
C ALA A 88 5.22 18.57 29.30
N GLU A 89 6.33 18.99 28.70
CA GLU A 89 6.93 20.33 28.60
C GLU A 89 7.85 20.35 27.35
N ARG A 90 7.95 21.49 26.67
CA ARG A 90 8.90 21.71 25.57
C ARG A 90 10.30 21.85 26.17
N ASP A 91 11.11 20.80 26.05
CA ASP A 91 12.55 20.91 26.26
C ASP A 91 13.25 21.09 24.91
N SER A 92 14.13 22.09 24.89
CA SER A 92 14.69 22.71 23.71
C SER A 92 16.04 22.10 23.44
N GLN A 93 16.11 21.14 22.50
CA GLN A 93 17.41 20.65 22.00
C GLN A 93 17.75 21.30 20.66
N PRO A 94 19.03 21.64 20.44
CA PRO A 94 19.44 22.57 19.40
C PRO A 94 19.26 21.97 18.01
N LYS A 95 18.66 22.79 17.15
CA LYS A 95 18.49 22.52 15.72
C LYS A 95 19.84 22.18 15.10
N LYS A 96 19.96 20.99 14.51
CA LYS A 96 20.90 20.79 13.41
C LYS A 96 20.57 21.87 12.38
N VAL A 97 21.53 22.76 12.14
CA VAL A 97 21.48 23.74 11.07
C VAL A 97 21.19 22.96 9.80
N LYS A 98 20.01 23.19 9.22
CA LYS A 98 19.75 22.81 7.84
C LYS A 98 20.74 23.63 7.05
N GLU A 99 21.71 22.98 6.42
CA GLU A 99 22.41 23.60 5.29
C GLU A 99 21.33 24.03 4.31
N ASP A 100 21.36 25.30 3.92
CA ASP A 100 20.49 25.85 2.89
C ASP A 100 20.76 25.06 1.61
N VAL A 101 19.95 24.04 1.34
CA VAL A 101 19.94 23.38 0.04
C VAL A 101 19.33 24.42 -0.90
N GLU A 102 20.20 25.11 -1.64
CA GLU A 102 19.81 25.91 -2.79
C GLU A 102 18.98 25.01 -3.70
N GLU A 103 17.65 25.21 -3.71
CA GLU A 103 16.77 24.63 -4.71
C GLU A 103 17.23 25.22 -6.05
N LYS A 104 18.05 24.46 -6.78
CA LYS A 104 18.40 24.79 -8.15
C LYS A 104 17.15 24.58 -8.99
N GLU A 105 16.44 25.67 -9.24
CA GLU A 105 15.39 25.70 -10.24
C GLU A 105 15.99 25.29 -11.59
N ASP A 106 15.48 24.19 -12.14
CA ASP A 106 15.85 23.77 -13.48
C ASP A 106 15.15 24.73 -14.47
N PRO A 107 15.91 25.49 -15.30
CA PRO A 107 15.34 26.45 -16.24
C PRO A 107 14.33 25.81 -17.21
N GLU A 108 14.41 24.50 -17.45
CA GLU A 108 13.47 23.75 -18.29
C GLU A 108 12.04 23.67 -17.68
N PHE A 109 11.92 23.86 -16.37
CA PHE A 109 10.67 23.76 -15.62
C PHE A 109 10.25 25.08 -14.95
N ALA A 110 10.92 26.20 -15.25
CA ALA A 110 10.64 27.48 -14.59
C ALA A 110 9.18 27.96 -14.76
N ASP A 111 8.54 27.66 -15.90
CA ASP A 111 7.14 28.01 -16.18
C ASP A 111 6.16 26.85 -15.87
N ALA A 112 6.66 25.72 -15.34
CA ALA A 112 5.82 24.57 -15.03
C ALA A 112 4.96 24.84 -13.79
N PRO A 113 3.67 24.48 -13.80
CA PRO A 113 2.87 24.51 -12.58
C PRO A 113 3.47 23.59 -11.52
N VAL A 114 3.62 24.12 -10.30
CA VAL A 114 4.05 23.36 -9.13
C VAL A 114 2.81 22.77 -8.46
N VAL A 115 2.85 21.47 -8.19
CA VAL A 115 1.80 20.78 -7.47
C VAL A 115 2.40 20.00 -6.30
N PHE A 116 1.75 20.13 -5.15
CA PHE A 116 2.09 19.40 -3.93
C PHE A 116 1.08 18.29 -3.72
N THR A 117 1.59 17.09 -3.46
CA THR A 117 0.73 15.92 -3.21
C THR A 117 1.06 15.32 -1.85
N ASP A 118 0.03 14.90 -1.10
CA ASP A 118 0.24 14.21 0.17
C ASP A 118 -0.78 13.08 0.37
N GLY A 119 -0.32 12.04 1.07
CA GLY A 119 -1.12 10.91 1.48
C GLY A 119 -0.86 10.59 2.94
N ALA A 120 -1.93 10.59 3.75
CA ALA A 120 -1.83 10.35 5.18
C ALA A 120 -2.69 9.16 5.60
N CYS A 121 -2.16 8.30 6.48
CA CYS A 121 -2.93 7.21 7.08
C CYS A 121 -2.76 7.14 8.60
N SER A 122 -3.87 7.30 9.31
CA SER A 122 -3.95 7.02 10.74
C SER A 122 -4.01 5.51 10.98
N SER A 123 -3.25 5.01 11.96
CA SER A 123 -3.16 3.57 12.27
C SER A 123 -2.80 2.71 11.05
N ASN A 124 -1.85 3.16 10.22
CA ASN A 124 -1.43 2.47 9.00
C ASN A 124 -1.11 0.98 9.24
N GLY A 125 -1.68 0.09 8.42
CA GLY A 125 -1.59 -1.36 8.59
C GLY A 125 -2.52 -1.96 9.66
N GLY A 126 -3.24 -1.13 10.43
CA GLY A 126 -4.14 -1.56 11.48
C GLY A 126 -5.59 -1.76 11.04
N LYS A 127 -6.36 -2.51 11.84
CA LYS A 127 -7.80 -2.77 11.59
C LYS A 127 -8.69 -1.51 11.60
N LYS A 128 -8.21 -0.43 12.21
CA LYS A 128 -8.90 0.87 12.29
C LYS A 128 -8.27 1.90 11.36
N ALA A 129 -7.45 1.47 10.40
CA ALA A 129 -6.77 2.37 9.50
C ALA A 129 -7.77 3.27 8.76
N LYS A 130 -7.47 4.56 8.72
CA LYS A 130 -8.18 5.54 7.90
C LYS A 130 -7.13 6.35 7.17
N ALA A 131 -7.25 6.40 5.85
CA ALA A 131 -6.34 7.13 4.99
C ALA A 131 -7.09 8.17 4.16
N GLY A 132 -6.38 9.24 3.84
CA GLY A 132 -6.81 10.31 2.95
C GLY A 132 -5.67 10.74 2.03
N TRP A 133 -6.03 11.50 1.02
CA TRP A 133 -5.12 12.08 0.03
C TRP A 133 -5.46 13.56 -0.15
N GLY A 134 -4.49 14.35 -0.59
CA GLY A 134 -4.65 15.77 -0.89
C GLY A 134 -3.74 16.21 -2.03
N VAL A 135 -4.24 17.15 -2.83
CA VAL A 135 -3.55 17.82 -3.93
C VAL A 135 -3.68 19.32 -3.73
N PHE A 136 -2.55 20.02 -3.80
CA PHE A 136 -2.49 21.46 -3.60
C PHE A 136 -1.67 22.15 -4.70
N TRP A 137 -2.31 23.06 -5.42
CA TRP A 137 -1.75 23.82 -6.55
C TRP A 137 -1.41 25.28 -6.17
N GLY A 138 -1.69 25.68 -4.92
CA GLY A 138 -1.50 27.04 -4.42
C GLY A 138 -2.73 27.58 -3.69
N ASP A 139 -2.53 28.70 -2.97
CA ASP A 139 -3.60 29.35 -2.23
C ASP A 139 -4.76 29.75 -3.15
N ASP A 140 -6.00 29.55 -2.68
CA ASP A 140 -7.24 29.85 -3.40
C ASP A 140 -7.40 29.20 -4.80
N ASN A 141 -6.61 28.18 -5.12
CA ASN A 141 -6.73 27.47 -6.39
C ASN A 141 -7.95 26.52 -6.38
N GLU A 142 -8.83 26.65 -7.39
CA GLU A 142 -10.05 25.85 -7.53
C GLU A 142 -9.78 24.35 -7.79
N ASP A 143 -8.58 24.00 -8.27
CA ASP A 143 -8.17 22.62 -8.50
C ASP A 143 -7.56 21.95 -7.26
N ASN A 144 -7.49 22.64 -6.12
CA ASN A 144 -7.17 22.03 -4.84
C ASN A 144 -8.23 20.99 -4.47
N GLU A 145 -7.79 19.75 -4.21
CA GLU A 145 -8.71 18.63 -3.97
C GLU A 145 -8.18 17.71 -2.87
N TYR A 146 -9.09 17.07 -2.13
CA TYR A 146 -8.74 16.08 -1.13
C TYR A 146 -9.87 15.07 -0.96
N GLY A 147 -9.55 13.89 -0.44
CA GLY A 147 -10.56 12.87 -0.23
C GLY A 147 -10.11 11.67 0.58
N PRO A 148 -11.05 10.77 0.94
CA PRO A 148 -10.72 9.52 1.60
C PRO A 148 -10.14 8.50 0.61
N VAL A 149 -9.29 7.62 1.12
CA VAL A 149 -8.83 6.44 0.39
C VAL A 149 -9.86 5.33 0.54
N TYR A 150 -10.42 4.87 -0.59
CA TYR A 150 -11.34 3.73 -0.62
C TYR A 150 -10.58 2.40 -0.74
N GLY A 151 -11.06 1.39 -0.01
CA GLY A 151 -10.44 0.06 0.06
C GLY A 151 -9.42 -0.05 1.18
N ALA A 152 -8.24 -0.62 0.88
CA ALA A 152 -7.18 -0.80 1.87
C ALA A 152 -6.59 0.56 2.27
N ALA A 153 -6.94 1.06 3.46
CA ALA A 153 -6.43 2.33 3.98
C ALA A 153 -4.95 2.21 4.38
N THR A 154 -4.04 2.68 3.53
CA THR A 154 -2.59 2.74 3.80
C THR A 154 -2.02 4.08 3.39
N ASN A 155 -0.87 4.46 3.96
CA ASN A 155 -0.20 5.72 3.61
C ASN A 155 0.12 5.79 2.12
N ASN A 156 0.82 4.76 1.63
CA ASN A 156 1.25 4.66 0.24
C ASN A 156 0.08 4.76 -0.73
N ARG A 157 -1.09 4.19 -0.37
CA ARG A 157 -2.28 4.29 -1.22
C ARG A 157 -2.81 5.71 -1.28
N GLY A 158 -2.75 6.45 -0.17
CA GLY A 158 -3.05 7.89 -0.17
C GLY A 158 -2.11 8.66 -1.08
N GLU A 159 -0.80 8.43 -0.96
CA GLU A 159 0.22 9.11 -1.77
C GLU A 159 0.02 8.86 -3.27
N TYR A 160 -0.19 7.60 -3.67
CA TYR A 160 -0.43 7.28 -5.09
C TYR A 160 -1.74 7.87 -5.63
N ILE A 161 -2.81 7.87 -4.84
CA ILE A 161 -4.08 8.47 -5.28
C ILE A 161 -3.93 9.99 -5.42
N ALA A 162 -3.17 10.66 -4.55
CA ALA A 162 -2.91 12.09 -4.68
C ALA A 162 -2.23 12.43 -6.02
N VAL A 163 -1.19 11.66 -6.39
CA VAL A 163 -0.51 11.84 -7.68
C VAL A 163 -1.44 11.54 -8.86
N GLU A 164 -2.21 10.46 -8.80
CA GLU A 164 -3.22 10.13 -9.83
C GLU A 164 -4.21 11.29 -10.02
N LYS A 165 -4.73 11.85 -8.93
CA LYS A 165 -5.69 12.96 -8.94
C LYS A 165 -5.08 14.24 -9.49
N ALA A 166 -3.84 14.55 -9.13
CA ALA A 166 -3.13 15.67 -9.70
C ALA A 166 -2.94 15.52 -11.23
N LEU A 167 -2.58 14.31 -11.70
CA LEU A 167 -2.43 14.03 -13.13
C LEU A 167 -3.76 14.09 -13.92
N GLU A 168 -4.90 13.79 -13.30
CA GLU A 168 -6.22 13.96 -13.95
C GLU A 168 -6.52 15.43 -14.30
N LYS A 169 -5.99 16.37 -13.52
CA LYS A 169 -6.15 17.82 -13.74
C LYS A 169 -5.19 18.36 -14.79
N VAL A 170 -4.10 17.65 -15.04
CA VAL A 170 -3.10 18.02 -16.03
C VAL A 170 -3.63 17.77 -17.44
N ASN A 171 -3.67 18.81 -18.28
CA ASN A 171 -3.88 18.63 -19.71
C ASN A 171 -2.60 18.09 -20.36
N ILE A 172 -2.59 16.78 -20.61
CA ILE A 172 -1.46 15.99 -21.13
C ILE A 172 -0.88 16.56 -22.45
N SER A 173 -1.62 17.43 -23.15
CA SER A 173 -1.19 17.93 -24.46
C SER A 173 -0.10 19.02 -24.44
N LYS A 174 0.22 19.71 -23.32
CA LYS A 174 1.05 20.93 -23.43
C LYS A 174 1.93 21.41 -22.25
N GLN A 175 2.20 20.69 -21.17
CA GLN A 175 3.04 21.27 -20.10
C GLN A 175 3.96 20.28 -19.38
N ASN A 176 5.13 20.79 -19.00
CA ASN A 176 6.01 20.22 -17.99
C ASN A 176 5.38 20.49 -16.61
N PHE A 177 5.53 19.56 -15.65
CA PHE A 177 5.01 19.70 -14.28
C PHE A 177 6.06 19.25 -13.28
N VAL A 178 6.10 19.93 -12.14
CA VAL A 178 6.98 19.56 -11.03
C VAL A 178 6.11 19.12 -9.84
N PHE A 179 6.30 17.87 -9.42
CA PHE A 179 5.60 17.26 -8.29
C PHE A 179 6.52 17.20 -7.07
N TYR A 180 6.00 17.62 -5.93
CA TYR A 180 6.65 17.50 -4.62
C TYR A 180 5.81 16.64 -3.66
#